data_AF-K0SRH7-F1
#
_entry.id   AF-K0SRH7-F1
#
_cell.length_a   1.000
_cell.length_b   1.000
_cell.length_c   1.000
_cell.angle_alpha   90.00
_cell.angle_beta   90.00
_cell.angle_gamma   90.00
#
_symmetry.space_group_name_H-M   'P 1'
#
loop_
_entity.id
_entity.type
_entity.pdbx_description
1 polymer ?
#
loop_
_entity_poly.entity_id
_entity_poly.type
_entity_poly.pdbx_seq_one_letter_code
_entity_poly.pdbx_strand_id
1 'polypeptide(L)'
;MNKLIASLLLLTRASCIESGPTIATKSEYTGGETIVVTITNYDDPTFLDWVGIWPAVYDAQQLPSPSSEWDWLTSSNTVTFVGDLCDGEYEVYLLQDISPPYSSLAAAAFTVSGSTRKDCGDGVCTIATSPYDDENVHMAPVDGTAVSKIAFSSCYAPSYQVSNALWKHMRNTFEADLWLWLGDNQYSDGRSLETKRERYNAARNDQFYREYGPVAEPKIPVTGTWDDHDYAANNQGNEYECKKLSQDEFVYHFNVPSDDPRHPDQGVNQQEGIYSAYMFSKANGEDTDGIHQINLDARYHRSPTFENYGTCQGAATDMLGETQWAWLEQELSRPSEIKIVATGIQVLPPLNRGRDLGDYCAYDWNGNSFETAIAEVGESDFASGT
;
A
#
# COMPACT_ATOMS: atom_id res chain seq x y z
N MET A 1 -54.27 38.92 11.56
CA MET A 1 -55.12 37.91 10.89
C MET A 1 -55.20 38.26 9.41
N ASN A 2 -54.69 37.37 8.54
CA ASN A 2 -54.90 37.30 7.08
C ASN A 2 -54.45 38.51 6.24
N LYS A 3 -53.71 38.42 5.13
CA LYS A 3 -53.21 37.34 4.26
C LYS A 3 -52.16 38.04 3.39
N LEU A 4 -50.90 37.59 3.34
CA LEU A 4 -50.01 37.92 2.22
C LEU A 4 -49.77 36.63 1.43
N ILE A 5 -50.28 36.65 0.20
CA ILE A 5 -50.11 35.59 -0.79
C ILE A 5 -48.69 35.72 -1.33
N ALA A 6 -47.82 34.76 -1.01
CA ALA A 6 -46.55 34.59 -1.70
C ALA A 6 -46.80 33.69 -2.92
N SER A 7 -46.63 34.26 -4.12
CA SER A 7 -46.64 33.53 -5.38
C SER A 7 -45.46 32.57 -5.40
N LEU A 8 -45.75 31.28 -5.34
CA LEU A 8 -44.81 30.21 -5.60
C LEU A 8 -44.56 30.17 -7.12
N LEU A 9 -43.48 30.79 -7.59
CA LEU A 9 -42.93 30.48 -8.91
C LEU A 9 -42.35 29.07 -8.83
N LEU A 10 -43.13 28.06 -9.26
CA LEU A 10 -42.54 26.84 -9.79
C LEU A 10 -41.81 27.24 -11.08
N LEU A 11 -40.51 27.52 -10.99
CA LEU A 11 -39.64 27.24 -12.13
C LEU A 11 -39.58 25.72 -12.25
N THR A 12 -40.36 25.17 -13.17
CA THR A 12 -40.00 23.89 -13.78
C THR A 12 -38.64 24.08 -14.42
N ARG A 13 -37.57 23.65 -13.73
CA ARG A 13 -36.31 23.34 -14.41
C ARG A 13 -36.67 22.31 -15.46
N ALA A 14 -36.62 22.72 -16.72
CA ALA A 14 -36.52 21.76 -17.80
C ALA A 14 -35.33 20.86 -17.46
N SER A 15 -35.51 19.55 -17.48
CA SER A 15 -34.40 18.62 -17.46
C SER A 15 -33.63 18.84 -18.77
N CYS A 16 -32.65 19.73 -18.75
CA CYS A 16 -31.49 19.53 -19.59
C CYS A 16 -30.96 18.16 -19.16
N ILE A 17 -30.91 17.21 -20.08
CA ILE A 17 -30.09 16.03 -19.91
C ILE A 17 -28.67 16.61 -19.87
N GLU A 18 -28.16 16.89 -18.68
CA GLU A 18 -26.73 17.11 -18.51
C GLU A 18 -26.09 15.80 -18.94
N SER A 19 -25.40 15.82 -20.07
CA SER A 19 -24.53 14.71 -20.46
C SER A 19 -23.57 14.48 -19.31
N GLY A 20 -23.49 13.24 -18.83
CA GLY A 20 -22.54 12.87 -17.79
C GLY A 20 -21.09 13.21 -18.19
N PRO A 21 -20.14 13.11 -17.25
CA PRO A 21 -18.74 13.43 -17.53
C PRO A 21 -18.23 12.64 -18.74
N THR A 22 -17.30 13.25 -19.47
CA THR A 22 -16.62 12.62 -20.60
C THR A 22 -15.12 12.75 -20.45
N ILE A 23 -14.38 11.73 -20.91
CA ILE A 23 -12.93 11.72 -20.86
C ILE A 23 -12.37 12.10 -22.22
N ALA A 24 -11.51 13.12 -22.25
CA ALA A 24 -10.70 13.50 -23.40
C ALA A 24 -9.25 13.05 -23.18
N THR A 25 -8.80 12.10 -23.99
CA THR A 25 -7.42 11.62 -24.06
C THR A 25 -7.07 11.27 -25.51
N LYS A 26 -5.78 11.10 -25.84
CA LYS A 26 -5.39 10.64 -27.19
C LYS A 26 -5.80 9.18 -27.35
N SER A 27 -6.10 8.77 -28.58
CA SER A 27 -6.35 7.36 -28.90
C SER A 27 -5.07 6.53 -28.97
N GLU A 28 -3.91 7.16 -29.12
CA GLU A 28 -2.61 6.51 -29.30
C GLU A 28 -1.51 7.30 -28.56
N TYR A 29 -0.65 6.58 -27.85
CA TYR A 29 0.54 7.06 -27.16
C TYR A 29 1.76 6.23 -27.56
N THR A 30 2.93 6.85 -27.60
CA THR A 30 4.20 6.11 -27.67
C THR A 30 4.65 5.73 -26.26
N GLY A 31 5.25 4.56 -26.05
CA GLY A 31 5.73 4.21 -24.72
C GLY A 31 6.75 5.23 -24.16
N GLY A 32 6.58 5.59 -22.89
CA GLY A 32 7.29 6.68 -22.21
C GLY A 32 6.67 8.07 -22.41
N GLU A 33 5.70 8.24 -23.30
CA GLU A 33 5.02 9.52 -23.54
C GLU A 33 4.04 9.86 -22.41
N THR A 34 4.19 11.01 -21.74
CA THR A 34 3.25 11.48 -20.71
C THR A 34 1.80 11.41 -21.20
N ILE A 35 0.97 10.68 -20.46
CA ILE A 35 -0.45 10.52 -20.77
C ILE A 35 -1.18 11.68 -20.12
N VAL A 36 -2.05 12.33 -20.89
CA VAL A 36 -2.81 13.50 -20.45
C VAL A 36 -4.28 13.17 -20.58
N VAL A 37 -5.00 13.32 -19.47
CA VAL A 37 -6.42 13.03 -19.37
C VAL A 37 -7.12 14.30 -18.91
N THR A 38 -8.11 14.75 -19.68
CA THR A 38 -8.96 15.88 -19.31
C THR A 38 -10.41 15.42 -19.20
N ILE A 39 -11.01 15.68 -18.05
CA ILE A 39 -12.44 15.45 -17.82
C ILE A 39 -13.22 16.67 -18.31
N THR A 40 -14.22 16.43 -19.14
CA THR A 40 -15.13 17.46 -19.67
C THR A 40 -16.55 17.20 -19.23
N ASN A 41 -17.39 18.24 -19.21
CA ASN A 41 -18.78 18.17 -18.71
C ASN A 41 -18.86 17.68 -17.25
N TYR A 42 -17.97 18.18 -16.39
CA TYR A 42 -17.89 17.82 -14.99
C TYR A 42 -17.55 19.06 -14.14
N ASP A 43 -18.59 19.67 -13.55
CA ASP A 43 -18.52 21.04 -13.05
C ASP A 43 -18.19 21.16 -11.54
N ASP A 44 -18.00 20.06 -10.81
CA ASP A 44 -17.61 20.10 -9.38
C ASP A 44 -16.86 18.80 -8.97
N PRO A 45 -15.59 18.61 -9.36
CA PRO A 45 -14.80 17.47 -8.89
C PRO A 45 -14.58 17.55 -7.38
N THR A 46 -14.76 16.42 -6.69
CA THR A 46 -14.50 16.27 -5.26
C THR A 46 -13.21 15.47 -5.03
N PHE A 47 -12.68 15.51 -3.81
CA PHE A 47 -11.53 14.65 -3.42
C PHE A 47 -11.85 13.14 -3.45
N LEU A 48 -13.11 12.77 -3.69
CA LEU A 48 -13.57 11.39 -3.85
C LEU A 48 -13.60 10.96 -5.33
N ASP A 49 -13.28 11.87 -6.27
CA ASP A 49 -13.24 11.59 -7.69
C ASP A 49 -11.82 11.27 -8.13
N TRP A 50 -11.67 10.09 -8.73
CA TRP A 50 -10.38 9.52 -9.09
C TRP A 50 -10.32 9.24 -10.59
N VAL A 51 -9.18 9.56 -11.18
CA VAL A 51 -8.86 9.17 -12.55
C VAL A 51 -7.80 8.09 -12.50
N GLY A 52 -8.02 6.97 -13.17
CA GLY A 52 -7.06 5.86 -13.23
C GLY A 52 -6.88 5.32 -14.64
N ILE A 53 -5.71 4.76 -14.90
CA ILE A 53 -5.39 4.05 -16.16
C ILE A 53 -5.23 2.57 -15.87
N TRP A 54 -5.82 1.72 -16.69
CA TRP A 54 -5.66 0.27 -16.54
C TRP A 54 -5.74 -0.46 -17.89
N PRO A 55 -5.10 -1.63 -18.07
CA PRO A 55 -5.23 -2.38 -19.32
C PRO A 55 -6.69 -2.74 -19.62
N ALA A 56 -7.12 -2.64 -20.88
CA ALA A 56 -8.51 -2.81 -21.30
C ALA A 56 -9.04 -4.26 -21.12
N VAL A 57 -8.17 -5.21 -20.78
CA VAL A 57 -8.52 -6.62 -20.57
C VAL A 57 -9.17 -6.89 -19.21
N TYR A 58 -9.13 -5.95 -18.28
CA TYR A 58 -9.68 -6.12 -16.92
C TYR A 58 -11.13 -5.65 -16.83
N ASP A 59 -11.88 -6.23 -15.89
CA ASP A 59 -13.26 -5.87 -15.63
C ASP A 59 -13.37 -4.50 -14.94
N ALA A 60 -14.06 -3.55 -15.59
CA ALA A 60 -14.31 -2.21 -15.07
C ALA A 60 -15.10 -2.18 -13.74
N GLN A 61 -15.74 -3.28 -13.35
CA GLN A 61 -16.40 -3.45 -12.05
C GLN A 61 -15.47 -3.99 -10.95
N GLN A 62 -14.23 -4.35 -11.30
CA GLN A 62 -13.22 -4.95 -10.40
C GLN A 62 -11.84 -4.28 -10.52
N LEU A 63 -11.82 -2.99 -10.84
CA LEU A 63 -10.61 -2.17 -10.82
C LEU A 63 -9.98 -2.08 -9.40
N PRO A 64 -8.64 -2.10 -9.28
CA PRO A 64 -8.00 -1.99 -7.97
C PRO A 64 -8.28 -0.63 -7.30
N SER A 65 -8.18 -0.57 -5.96
CA SER A 65 -8.23 0.70 -5.22
C SER A 65 -6.99 1.56 -5.56
N PRO A 66 -7.01 2.88 -5.27
CA PRO A 66 -6.00 3.80 -5.77
C PRO A 66 -4.56 3.39 -5.45
N SER A 67 -3.74 3.37 -6.49
CA SER A 67 -2.28 3.17 -6.47
C SER A 67 -1.61 4.31 -7.26
N SER A 68 -0.33 4.20 -7.62
CA SER A 68 0.34 5.18 -8.51
C SER A 68 -0.27 5.30 -9.91
N GLU A 69 -1.19 4.41 -10.28
CA GLU A 69 -1.93 4.43 -11.55
C GLU A 69 -3.26 5.21 -11.44
N TRP A 70 -3.53 5.76 -10.26
CA TRP A 70 -4.67 6.61 -9.93
C TRP A 70 -4.18 7.96 -9.42
N ASP A 71 -4.83 9.04 -9.86
CA ASP A 71 -4.56 10.39 -9.39
C ASP A 71 -5.89 11.11 -9.10
N TRP A 72 -5.81 12.09 -8.20
CA TRP A 72 -6.96 12.87 -7.76
C TRP A 72 -7.39 13.84 -8.87
N LEU A 73 -8.68 13.92 -9.14
CA LEU A 73 -9.18 14.92 -10.06
C LEU A 73 -9.10 16.31 -9.40
N THR A 74 -8.09 17.10 -9.76
CA THR A 74 -7.94 18.48 -9.27
C THR A 74 -8.96 19.42 -9.92
N SER A 75 -9.10 20.64 -9.40
CA SER A 75 -9.97 21.69 -9.96
C SER A 75 -9.64 22.09 -11.41
N SER A 76 -8.51 21.61 -11.97
CA SER A 76 -8.16 21.78 -13.37
C SER A 76 -8.85 20.77 -14.31
N ASN A 77 -9.55 19.79 -13.76
CA ASN A 77 -10.12 18.63 -14.46
C ASN A 77 -9.11 17.89 -15.35
N THR A 78 -7.81 18.07 -15.11
CA THR A 78 -6.74 17.47 -15.90
C THR A 78 -5.78 16.72 -14.99
N VAL A 79 -5.45 15.50 -15.40
CA VAL A 79 -4.55 14.58 -14.72
C VAL A 79 -3.47 14.14 -15.73
N THR A 80 -2.25 13.96 -15.25
CA THR A 80 -1.15 13.44 -16.06
C THR A 80 -0.56 12.20 -15.45
N PHE A 81 -0.42 11.14 -16.24
CA PHE A 81 0.21 9.89 -15.83
C PHE A 81 1.57 9.75 -16.51
N VAL A 82 2.48 9.07 -15.82
CA VAL A 82 3.75 8.66 -16.42
C VAL A 82 3.43 7.61 -17.49
N GLY A 83 3.83 7.87 -18.73
CA GLY A 83 3.56 7.00 -19.88
C GLY A 83 4.38 5.71 -19.94
N ASP A 84 4.91 5.26 -18.80
CA ASP A 84 5.71 4.05 -18.70
C ASP A 84 4.79 2.82 -18.67
N LEU A 85 4.02 2.68 -19.74
CA LEU A 85 3.06 1.60 -19.96
C LEU A 85 3.61 0.64 -21.01
N CYS A 86 3.15 -0.60 -20.93
CA CYS A 86 3.43 -1.63 -21.92
C CYS A 86 2.66 -1.40 -23.22
N ASP A 87 3.15 -1.97 -24.32
CA ASP A 87 2.39 -2.00 -25.57
C ASP A 87 1.07 -2.73 -25.36
N GLY A 88 -0.05 -2.12 -25.74
CA GLY A 88 -1.36 -2.69 -25.47
C GLY A 88 -2.50 -1.68 -25.51
N GLU A 89 -3.71 -2.19 -25.28
CA GLU A 89 -4.92 -1.40 -25.13
C GLU A 89 -5.17 -1.10 -23.65
N TYR A 90 -5.50 0.15 -23.35
CA TYR A 90 -5.78 0.64 -22.01
C TYR A 90 -7.11 1.39 -22.02
N GLU A 91 -7.74 1.44 -20.86
CA GLU A 91 -8.86 2.32 -20.58
C GLU A 91 -8.48 3.27 -19.44
N VAL A 92 -8.87 4.54 -19.62
CA VAL A 92 -8.90 5.51 -18.54
C VAL A 92 -10.29 5.49 -17.92
N TYR A 93 -10.39 5.48 -16.61
CA TYR A 93 -11.64 5.52 -15.87
C TYR A 93 -11.74 6.78 -15.02
N LEU A 94 -12.93 7.37 -14.96
CA LEU A 94 -13.32 8.32 -13.92
C LEU A 94 -14.23 7.58 -12.94
N LEU A 95 -13.77 7.41 -11.70
CA LEU A 95 -14.53 6.82 -10.62
C LEU A 95 -14.92 7.89 -9.58
N GLN A 96 -16.03 7.67 -8.90
CA GLN A 96 -16.44 8.42 -7.72
C GLN A 96 -16.66 7.43 -6.58
N ASP A 97 -16.12 7.74 -5.40
CA ASP A 97 -16.21 6.92 -4.19
C ASP A 97 -15.72 5.47 -4.44
N ILE A 98 -14.41 5.29 -4.30
CA ILE A 98 -13.66 4.02 -4.48
C ILE A 98 -14.05 2.89 -3.51
N SER A 99 -15.12 3.05 -2.73
CA SER A 99 -15.69 2.02 -1.87
C SER A 99 -16.52 1.05 -2.71
N PRO A 100 -16.13 -0.23 -2.86
CA PRO A 100 -16.90 -1.16 -3.69
C PRO A 100 -18.31 -1.38 -3.13
N PRO A 101 -19.34 -1.54 -3.98
CA PRO A 101 -19.29 -1.55 -5.45
C PRO A 101 -19.24 -0.14 -6.06
N TYR A 102 -18.20 0.17 -6.84
CA TYR A 102 -18.08 1.43 -7.57
C TYR A 102 -18.58 1.28 -9.02
N SER A 103 -18.98 2.39 -9.64
CA SER A 103 -19.34 2.46 -11.06
C SER A 103 -18.56 3.57 -11.74
N SER A 104 -17.95 3.28 -12.90
CA SER A 104 -17.29 4.32 -13.69
C SER A 104 -18.29 5.37 -14.16
N LEU A 105 -18.02 6.63 -13.87
CA LEU A 105 -18.77 7.76 -14.38
C LEU A 105 -18.50 7.99 -15.87
N ALA A 106 -17.26 7.70 -16.29
CA ALA A 106 -16.83 7.77 -17.67
C ALA A 106 -15.63 6.84 -17.91
N ALA A 107 -15.45 6.40 -19.15
CA ALA A 107 -14.26 5.68 -19.59
C ALA A 107 -13.82 6.12 -21.00
N ALA A 108 -12.54 6.03 -21.31
CA ALA A 108 -12.01 6.22 -22.66
C ALA A 108 -10.82 5.31 -22.94
N ALA A 109 -10.86 4.62 -24.08
CA ALA A 109 -9.81 3.71 -24.50
C ALA A 109 -8.68 4.45 -25.26
N PHE A 110 -7.46 3.95 -25.10
CA PHE A 110 -6.30 4.34 -25.89
C PHE A 110 -5.35 3.16 -26.07
N THR A 111 -4.39 3.30 -26.97
CA THR A 111 -3.35 2.30 -27.21
C THR A 111 -1.97 2.87 -26.94
N VAL A 112 -1.07 2.01 -26.46
CA VAL A 112 0.35 2.32 -26.31
C VAL A 112 1.12 1.43 -27.27
N SER A 113 2.08 2.02 -27.98
CA SER A 113 2.98 1.28 -28.88
C SER A 113 4.41 1.78 -28.78
N GLY A 114 5.38 0.91 -29.07
CA GLY A 114 6.80 1.27 -29.05
C GLY A 114 7.37 1.45 -27.64
N SER A 115 6.76 0.81 -26.64
CA SER A 115 7.26 0.76 -25.29
C SER A 115 8.61 0.06 -25.21
N THR A 116 9.50 0.67 -24.44
CA THR A 116 10.81 0.08 -24.10
C THR A 116 10.78 -0.63 -22.75
N ARG A 117 9.61 -0.65 -22.10
CA ARG A 117 9.37 -1.32 -20.83
C ARG A 117 9.52 -2.83 -21.05
N LYS A 118 10.30 -3.49 -20.18
CA LYS A 118 10.78 -4.87 -20.39
C LYS A 118 9.87 -5.96 -19.81
N ASP A 119 8.85 -5.58 -19.07
CA ASP A 119 7.94 -6.44 -18.29
C ASP A 119 6.57 -6.64 -18.97
N CYS A 120 6.47 -6.35 -20.27
CA CYS A 120 5.23 -6.36 -21.05
C CYS A 120 4.81 -7.73 -21.58
N GLY A 121 5.54 -8.78 -21.24
CA GLY A 121 5.11 -10.15 -21.47
C GLY A 121 4.72 -10.76 -20.13
N ASP A 122 3.73 -11.65 -20.15
CA ASP A 122 3.37 -12.58 -19.07
C ASP A 122 4.55 -13.54 -18.73
N GLY A 123 5.67 -12.97 -18.31
CA GLY A 123 6.82 -13.65 -17.78
C GLY A 123 6.65 -13.76 -16.28
N VAL A 124 6.35 -14.97 -15.82
CA VAL A 124 6.35 -15.36 -14.42
C VAL A 124 7.58 -14.79 -13.72
N CYS A 125 7.36 -13.92 -12.73
CA CYS A 125 8.30 -13.55 -11.67
C CYS A 125 9.78 -13.53 -12.11
N THR A 126 10.13 -12.66 -13.06
CA THR A 126 11.52 -12.57 -13.54
C THR A 126 12.33 -11.62 -12.68
N ILE A 127 13.51 -12.05 -12.23
CA ILE A 127 14.45 -11.22 -11.46
C ILE A 127 14.74 -9.92 -12.22
N ALA A 128 14.67 -8.78 -11.53
CA ALA A 128 14.98 -7.49 -12.13
C ALA A 128 16.45 -7.36 -12.54
N THR A 129 16.66 -6.66 -13.63
CA THR A 129 17.97 -6.45 -14.25
C THR A 129 18.58 -5.10 -13.93
N SER A 130 17.79 -4.10 -13.53
CA SER A 130 18.32 -2.84 -13.06
C SER A 130 19.19 -3.01 -11.81
N PRO A 131 20.24 -2.20 -11.66
CA PRO A 131 21.05 -2.22 -10.45
C PRO A 131 20.23 -1.74 -9.25
N TYR A 132 20.57 -2.25 -8.07
CA TYR A 132 20.19 -1.58 -6.84
C TYR A 132 20.89 -0.22 -6.77
N ASP A 133 20.21 0.78 -6.22
CA ASP A 133 20.87 2.03 -5.85
C ASP A 133 21.72 1.82 -4.60
N ASP A 134 23.04 2.02 -4.77
CA ASP A 134 24.04 1.86 -3.71
C ASP A 134 24.42 3.20 -3.04
N GLU A 135 23.89 4.33 -3.49
CA GLU A 135 24.21 5.65 -2.93
C GLU A 135 23.37 5.93 -1.67
N ASN A 136 22.05 5.81 -1.78
CA ASN A 136 21.10 6.19 -0.74
C ASN A 136 20.60 4.98 0.06
N VAL A 137 21.53 4.17 0.56
CA VAL A 137 21.20 2.91 1.25
C VAL A 137 20.78 3.13 2.70
N HIS A 138 19.77 2.38 3.14
CA HIS A 138 19.36 2.33 4.55
C HIS A 138 20.48 1.77 5.44
N MET A 139 20.45 2.15 6.71
CA MET A 139 21.26 1.55 7.76
C MET A 139 20.37 0.58 8.54
N ALA A 140 20.74 -0.70 8.62
CA ALA A 140 19.99 -1.66 9.41
C ALA A 140 20.10 -1.33 10.92
N PRO A 141 19.06 -1.62 11.73
CA PRO A 141 19.14 -1.49 13.17
C PRO A 141 20.07 -2.56 13.77
N VAL A 142 20.62 -2.26 14.94
CA VAL A 142 21.51 -3.18 15.68
C VAL A 142 20.94 -3.38 17.08
N ASP A 143 20.78 -4.63 17.49
CA ASP A 143 20.34 -4.98 18.84
C ASP A 143 21.23 -4.36 19.92
N GLY A 144 20.62 -3.98 21.04
CA GLY A 144 21.28 -3.32 22.16
C GLY A 144 21.66 -1.86 21.91
N THR A 145 21.35 -1.29 20.74
CA THR A 145 21.50 0.15 20.51
C THR A 145 20.49 0.93 21.35
N ALA A 146 20.90 2.08 21.88
CA ALA A 146 20.03 2.96 22.65
C ALA A 146 19.02 3.64 21.72
N VAL A 147 17.72 3.47 22.00
CA VAL A 147 16.63 4.11 21.26
C VAL A 147 15.65 4.74 22.25
N SER A 148 15.21 5.96 21.96
CA SER A 148 14.25 6.71 22.77
C SER A 148 13.11 7.31 21.94
N LYS A 149 13.37 7.63 20.67
CA LYS A 149 12.42 8.26 19.76
C LYS A 149 12.31 7.47 18.46
N ILE A 150 11.16 6.84 18.26
CA ILE A 150 10.86 6.07 17.04
C ILE A 150 9.87 6.89 16.22
N ALA A 151 10.23 7.18 14.98
CA ALA A 151 9.33 7.77 13.99
C ALA A 151 8.83 6.66 13.04
N PHE A 152 7.59 6.77 12.56
CA PHE A 152 7.02 5.79 11.65
C PHE A 152 6.12 6.43 10.59
N SER A 153 5.97 5.74 9.47
CA SER A 153 5.03 6.12 8.39
C SER A 153 4.72 4.89 7.52
N SER A 154 3.70 5.02 6.68
CA SER A 154 3.36 4.12 5.58
C SER A 154 3.00 4.95 4.34
N CYS A 155 2.59 4.28 3.26
CA CYS A 155 1.93 4.88 2.09
C CYS A 155 2.75 6.00 1.45
N TYR A 156 4.02 5.71 1.16
CA TYR A 156 4.96 6.68 0.64
C TYR A 156 5.08 6.60 -0.88
N ALA A 157 4.51 7.61 -1.54
CA ALA A 157 4.65 7.84 -2.97
C ALA A 157 5.41 9.15 -3.22
N PRO A 158 6.63 9.09 -3.82
CA PRO A 158 7.44 10.28 -4.12
C PRO A 158 6.72 11.36 -4.93
N SER A 159 5.88 10.97 -5.90
CA SER A 159 5.15 11.91 -6.76
C SER A 159 4.20 12.85 -5.99
N TYR A 160 3.73 12.43 -4.81
CA TYR A 160 2.85 13.23 -3.96
C TYR A 160 3.60 14.04 -2.89
N GLN A 161 4.93 13.93 -2.82
CA GLN A 161 5.72 14.71 -1.89
C GLN A 161 5.94 16.13 -2.43
N VAL A 162 5.17 17.08 -1.89
CA VAL A 162 5.23 18.50 -2.28
C VAL A 162 5.97 19.38 -1.27
N SER A 163 6.42 18.81 -0.15
CA SER A 163 7.07 19.54 0.94
C SER A 163 8.07 18.70 1.72
N ASN A 164 9.19 19.30 2.12
CA ASN A 164 10.17 18.68 3.03
C ASN A 164 9.79 18.75 4.53
N ALA A 165 8.60 19.28 4.87
CA ALA A 165 8.21 19.52 6.24
C ALA A 165 8.22 18.25 7.11
N LEU A 166 7.71 17.13 6.59
CA LEU A 166 7.70 15.84 7.28
C LEU A 166 9.14 15.41 7.64
N TRP A 167 10.00 15.32 6.63
CA TRP A 167 11.36 14.82 6.80
C TRP A 167 12.22 15.77 7.66
N LYS A 168 12.09 17.09 7.47
CA LYS A 168 12.76 18.07 8.33
C LYS A 168 12.28 17.99 9.77
N HIS A 169 10.99 17.81 10.00
CA HIS A 169 10.46 17.70 11.36
C HIS A 169 10.95 16.42 12.02
N MET A 170 10.86 15.27 11.34
CA MET A 170 11.37 13.99 11.83
C MET A 170 12.85 14.10 12.24
N ARG A 171 13.69 14.69 11.39
CA ARG A 171 15.12 14.75 11.62
C ARG A 171 15.55 15.85 12.60
N ASN A 172 15.03 17.08 12.46
CA ASN A 172 15.58 18.26 13.16
C ASN A 172 14.76 18.70 14.39
N THR A 173 13.53 18.22 14.54
CA THR A 173 12.65 18.63 15.64
C THR A 173 12.29 17.45 16.53
N PHE A 174 11.84 16.35 15.92
CA PHE A 174 11.64 15.11 16.65
C PHE A 174 12.98 14.45 16.97
N GLU A 175 13.95 14.48 16.04
CA GLU A 175 15.27 13.86 16.17
C GLU A 175 15.14 12.35 16.40
N ALA A 176 14.57 11.64 15.41
CA ALA A 176 14.35 10.20 15.51
C ALA A 176 15.67 9.42 15.66
N ASP A 177 15.66 8.44 16.57
CA ASP A 177 16.73 7.46 16.76
C ASP A 177 16.54 6.24 15.84
N LEU A 178 15.30 5.99 15.40
CA LEU A 178 14.88 4.87 14.56
C LEU A 178 13.73 5.31 13.65
N TRP A 179 13.75 4.88 12.40
CA TRP A 179 12.64 5.00 11.46
C TRP A 179 12.00 3.64 11.19
N LEU A 180 10.68 3.56 11.31
CA LEU A 180 9.88 2.36 11.14
C LEU A 180 8.89 2.52 9.98
N TRP A 181 9.07 1.73 8.94
CA TRP A 181 8.14 1.64 7.82
C TRP A 181 7.00 0.65 8.13
N LEU A 182 5.76 1.07 7.89
CA LEU A 182 4.54 0.30 8.15
C LEU A 182 3.82 -0.10 6.84
N GLY A 183 4.57 -0.32 5.76
CA GLY A 183 4.02 -0.77 4.49
C GLY A 183 3.72 0.34 3.48
N ASP A 184 3.44 -0.07 2.25
CA ASP A 184 3.38 0.79 1.06
C ASP A 184 4.59 1.72 0.98
N ASN A 185 5.77 1.14 1.11
CA ASN A 185 7.04 1.87 1.09
C ASN A 185 7.36 2.46 -0.29
N GLN A 186 6.70 1.90 -1.29
CA GLN A 186 6.62 2.34 -2.68
C GLN A 186 5.39 1.66 -3.31
N TYR A 187 4.95 2.14 -4.47
CA TYR A 187 3.80 1.60 -5.19
C TYR A 187 4.22 0.91 -6.50
N SER A 188 3.96 -0.40 -6.60
CA SER A 188 4.39 -1.25 -7.72
C SER A 188 3.57 -2.54 -7.84
N ASP A 189 2.29 -2.36 -8.12
CA ASP A 189 1.35 -3.47 -8.18
C ASP A 189 1.74 -4.50 -9.25
N GLY A 190 1.48 -5.77 -8.95
CA GLY A 190 1.62 -6.86 -9.91
C GLY A 190 2.95 -7.62 -9.82
N ARG A 191 3.40 -8.17 -10.95
CA ARG A 191 4.43 -9.24 -11.02
C ARG A 191 5.78 -8.78 -11.57
N SER A 192 5.93 -7.49 -11.89
CA SER A 192 7.19 -6.94 -12.42
C SER A 192 8.15 -6.61 -11.29
N LEU A 193 9.18 -7.44 -11.11
CA LEU A 193 10.26 -7.13 -10.18
C LEU A 193 11.07 -5.93 -10.66
N GLU A 194 11.15 -5.69 -11.99
CA GLU A 194 11.87 -4.55 -12.57
C GLU A 194 11.23 -3.25 -12.10
N THR A 195 9.90 -3.13 -12.23
CA THR A 195 9.15 -2.00 -11.71
C THR A 195 9.27 -1.88 -10.19
N LYS A 196 9.19 -2.99 -9.43
CA LYS A 196 9.40 -2.96 -7.98
C LYS A 196 10.75 -2.34 -7.62
N ARG A 197 11.83 -2.78 -8.27
CA ARG A 197 13.18 -2.25 -8.03
C ARG A 197 13.30 -0.79 -8.38
N GLU A 198 12.78 -0.38 -9.53
CA GLU A 198 12.77 1.02 -9.98
C GLU A 198 11.99 1.91 -9.00
N ARG A 199 10.84 1.46 -8.51
CA ARG A 199 9.99 2.21 -7.56
C ARG A 199 10.62 2.31 -6.18
N TYR A 200 11.25 1.24 -5.71
CA TYR A 200 12.09 1.27 -4.52
C TYR A 200 13.25 2.26 -4.68
N ASN A 201 14.01 2.19 -5.78
CA ASN A 201 15.07 3.15 -6.05
C ASN A 201 14.53 4.59 -6.12
N ALA A 202 13.37 4.83 -6.73
CA ALA A 202 12.73 6.14 -6.77
C ALA A 202 12.35 6.65 -5.38
N ALA A 203 11.84 5.79 -4.50
CA ALA A 203 11.50 6.15 -3.12
C ALA A 203 12.72 6.64 -2.32
N ARG A 204 13.85 5.92 -2.40
CA ARG A 204 15.12 6.34 -1.75
C ARG A 204 15.74 7.58 -2.39
N ASN A 205 15.50 7.80 -3.69
CA ASN A 205 16.03 8.93 -4.45
C ASN A 205 15.12 10.16 -4.45
N ASP A 206 13.94 10.10 -3.83
CA ASP A 206 13.12 11.29 -3.63
C ASP A 206 13.97 12.41 -3.01
N GLN A 207 13.83 13.62 -3.53
CA GLN A 207 14.68 14.73 -3.14
C GLN A 207 14.61 15.02 -1.64
N PHE A 208 13.44 14.89 -1.01
CA PHE A 208 13.26 15.20 0.39
C PHE A 208 13.68 14.03 1.28
N TYR A 209 13.42 12.79 0.84
CA TYR A 209 13.91 11.59 1.50
C TYR A 209 15.44 11.54 1.53
N ARG A 210 16.09 11.84 0.41
CA ARG A 210 17.54 11.85 0.31
C ARG A 210 18.18 12.99 1.12
N GLU A 211 17.56 14.16 1.16
CA GLU A 211 18.15 15.33 1.85
C GLU A 211 17.90 15.31 3.37
N TYR A 212 16.74 14.79 3.82
CA TYR A 212 16.32 14.87 5.22
C TYR A 212 15.80 13.55 5.81
N GLY A 213 15.48 12.55 4.98
CA GLY A 213 15.02 11.24 5.42
C GLY A 213 16.15 10.38 6.01
N PRO A 214 15.83 9.15 6.44
CA PRO A 214 16.76 8.26 7.16
C PRO A 214 18.11 7.97 6.48
N VAL A 215 18.16 8.02 5.14
CA VAL A 215 19.38 7.78 4.35
C VAL A 215 20.37 8.94 4.38
N ALA A 216 19.91 10.15 4.73
CA ALA A 216 20.75 11.33 4.84
C ALA A 216 21.71 11.23 6.04
N GLU A 217 22.91 11.82 5.92
CA GLU A 217 23.92 11.77 6.98
C GLU A 217 23.64 12.78 8.13
N PRO A 218 23.78 12.38 9.41
CA PRO A 218 24.06 11.01 9.87
C PRO A 218 22.85 10.10 9.64
N LYS A 219 23.09 8.87 9.18
CA LYS A 219 22.01 7.91 8.92
C LYS A 219 21.20 7.62 10.18
N ILE A 220 19.90 7.48 10.00
CA ILE A 220 18.97 6.97 11.03
C ILE A 220 18.70 5.50 10.67
N PRO A 221 18.84 4.55 11.61
CA PRO A 221 18.53 3.15 11.33
C PRO A 221 17.07 2.98 10.86
N VAL A 222 16.86 2.07 9.91
CA VAL A 222 15.56 1.81 9.28
C VAL A 222 15.16 0.36 9.49
N THR A 223 13.94 0.15 9.96
CA THR A 223 13.28 -1.16 10.02
C THR A 223 11.86 -1.02 9.49
N GLY A 224 11.16 -2.13 9.30
CA GLY A 224 9.76 -2.08 8.92
C GLY A 224 9.25 -3.36 8.29
N THR A 225 8.04 -3.23 7.75
CA THR A 225 7.33 -4.25 6.97
C THR A 225 6.78 -3.62 5.68
N TRP A 226 6.17 -4.43 4.83
CA TRP A 226 5.47 -4.03 3.61
C TRP A 226 3.96 -4.00 3.81
N ASP A 227 3.25 -3.47 2.83
CA ASP A 227 1.83 -3.81 2.61
C ASP A 227 1.63 -4.31 1.16
N ASP A 228 0.42 -4.28 0.59
CA ASP A 228 0.21 -4.87 -0.73
C ASP A 228 0.99 -4.18 -1.84
N HIS A 229 1.09 -2.85 -1.86
CA HIS A 229 1.61 -2.16 -3.04
C HIS A 229 3.12 -2.35 -3.24
N ASP A 230 3.85 -2.70 -2.18
CA ASP A 230 5.23 -3.14 -2.26
C ASP A 230 5.39 -4.67 -2.31
N TYR A 231 4.46 -5.45 -1.75
CA TYR A 231 4.42 -6.92 -1.85
C TYR A 231 3.98 -7.43 -3.25
N ALA A 232 2.78 -7.08 -3.70
CA ALA A 232 2.06 -7.66 -4.83
C ALA A 232 1.02 -6.67 -5.40
N ALA A 233 -0.17 -7.11 -5.82
CA ALA A 233 -1.31 -6.23 -6.08
C ALA A 233 -2.21 -6.12 -4.84
N ASN A 234 -3.14 -5.16 -4.87
CA ASN A 234 -4.11 -4.91 -3.80
C ASN A 234 -4.75 -6.19 -3.25
N ASN A 235 -4.84 -6.30 -1.93
CA ASN A 235 -5.40 -7.45 -1.20
C ASN A 235 -4.80 -8.84 -1.48
N GLN A 236 -3.73 -8.95 -2.30
CA GLN A 236 -3.10 -10.23 -2.54
C GLN A 236 -2.37 -10.74 -1.29
N GLY A 237 -2.41 -12.06 -1.12
CA GLY A 237 -1.74 -12.78 -0.05
C GLY A 237 -0.88 -13.92 -0.58
N ASN A 238 -1.07 -15.12 -0.03
CA ASN A 238 -0.27 -16.30 -0.28
C ASN A 238 -0.40 -16.89 -1.68
N GLU A 239 -1.45 -16.51 -2.41
CA GLU A 239 -1.71 -16.85 -3.81
C GLU A 239 -0.77 -16.12 -4.78
N TYR A 240 -0.08 -15.07 -4.33
CA TYR A 240 0.82 -14.30 -5.16
C TYR A 240 2.08 -15.11 -5.50
N GLU A 241 2.26 -15.38 -6.80
CA GLU A 241 3.31 -16.26 -7.32
C GLU A 241 4.73 -15.72 -7.10
N CYS A 242 4.92 -14.39 -7.04
CA CYS A 242 6.25 -13.78 -7.00
C CYS A 242 6.71 -13.38 -5.59
N LYS A 243 6.03 -13.85 -4.55
CA LYS A 243 6.27 -13.44 -3.15
C LYS A 243 7.72 -13.55 -2.69
N LYS A 244 8.43 -14.61 -3.10
CA LYS A 244 9.85 -14.79 -2.78
C LYS A 244 10.73 -13.73 -3.43
N LEU A 245 10.47 -13.37 -4.68
CA LEU A 245 11.25 -12.34 -5.35
C LEU A 245 10.89 -10.93 -4.86
N SER A 246 9.61 -10.68 -4.49
CA SER A 246 9.25 -9.44 -3.80
C SER A 246 9.97 -9.32 -2.45
N GLN A 247 10.10 -10.41 -1.69
CA GLN A 247 10.91 -10.47 -0.48
C GLN A 247 12.36 -10.08 -0.76
N ASP A 248 12.97 -10.62 -1.82
CA ASP A 248 14.33 -10.27 -2.19
C ASP A 248 14.46 -8.77 -2.49
N GLU A 249 13.53 -8.17 -3.26
CA GLU A 249 13.52 -6.72 -3.51
C GLU A 249 13.43 -5.90 -2.22
N PHE A 250 12.54 -6.28 -1.29
CA PHE A 250 12.42 -5.63 0.00
C PHE A 250 13.74 -5.68 0.79
N VAL A 251 14.34 -6.87 0.90
CA VAL A 251 15.57 -7.12 1.66
C VAL A 251 16.72 -6.26 1.14
N TYR A 252 16.93 -6.25 -0.19
CA TYR A 252 17.99 -5.44 -0.79
C TYR A 252 17.71 -3.94 -0.64
N HIS A 253 16.45 -3.51 -0.78
CA HIS A 253 16.08 -2.12 -0.62
C HIS A 253 16.28 -1.59 0.82
N PHE A 254 15.93 -2.41 1.81
CA PHE A 254 16.14 -2.13 3.23
C PHE A 254 17.60 -2.33 3.65
N ASN A 255 18.48 -2.77 2.75
CA ASN A 255 19.89 -3.06 3.01
C ASN A 255 20.04 -4.00 4.21
N VAL A 256 19.18 -5.03 4.25
CA VAL A 256 19.19 -6.06 5.29
C VAL A 256 20.51 -6.83 5.21
N PRO A 257 21.20 -7.09 6.33
CA PRO A 257 22.49 -7.81 6.32
C PRO A 257 22.40 -9.21 5.71
N SER A 258 23.49 -9.66 5.07
CA SER A 258 23.56 -10.97 4.40
C SER A 258 23.36 -12.16 5.35
N ASP A 259 23.66 -11.99 6.64
CA ASP A 259 23.49 -12.99 7.69
C ASP A 259 22.09 -13.00 8.34
N ASP A 260 21.22 -12.06 7.98
CA ASP A 260 19.82 -12.03 8.42
C ASP A 260 19.02 -13.19 7.79
N PRO A 261 18.12 -13.86 8.54
CA PRO A 261 17.31 -14.97 8.03
C PRO A 261 16.46 -14.64 6.79
N ARG A 262 16.08 -13.37 6.61
CA ARG A 262 15.25 -12.93 5.46
C ARG A 262 16.06 -12.86 4.16
N HIS A 263 17.38 -12.76 4.25
CA HIS A 263 18.23 -12.45 3.11
C HIS A 263 18.36 -13.63 2.12
N PRO A 264 18.34 -13.42 0.79
CA PRO A 264 18.46 -14.51 -0.19
C PRO A 264 19.78 -15.29 -0.10
N ASP A 265 20.83 -14.71 0.48
CA ASP A 265 22.10 -15.41 0.74
C ASP A 265 21.96 -16.62 1.68
N GLN A 266 20.85 -16.70 2.44
CA GLN A 266 20.49 -17.87 3.24
C GLN A 266 20.09 -19.09 2.36
N GLY A 267 19.84 -18.87 1.06
CA GLY A 267 19.57 -19.90 0.08
C GLY A 267 18.33 -20.74 0.43
N VAL A 268 18.54 -22.03 0.68
CA VAL A 268 17.46 -22.96 1.07
C VAL A 268 16.95 -22.75 2.48
N ASN A 269 17.69 -22.02 3.32
CA ASN A 269 17.33 -21.69 4.70
C ASN A 269 16.73 -20.28 4.84
N GLN A 270 16.49 -19.59 3.73
CA GLN A 270 15.85 -18.28 3.75
C GLN A 270 14.48 -18.41 4.41
N GLN A 271 14.23 -17.56 5.39
CA GLN A 271 12.93 -17.39 6.02
C GLN A 271 11.91 -16.98 4.96
N GLU A 272 10.71 -17.55 5.02
CA GLU A 272 9.59 -17.12 4.18
C GLU A 272 8.88 -15.91 4.83
N GLY A 273 8.84 -14.78 4.14
CA GLY A 273 8.29 -13.52 4.65
C GLY A 273 9.32 -12.61 5.33
N ILE A 274 8.98 -11.32 5.46
CA ILE A 274 9.90 -10.26 5.89
C ILE A 274 9.80 -9.90 7.39
N TYR A 275 9.10 -10.71 8.18
CA TYR A 275 8.93 -10.47 9.62
C TYR A 275 10.28 -10.50 10.34
N SER A 276 10.42 -9.65 11.35
CA SER A 276 11.69 -9.44 12.07
C SER A 276 11.45 -8.82 13.44
N ALA A 277 12.41 -8.93 14.36
CA ALA A 277 12.35 -8.23 15.63
C ALA A 277 13.72 -7.66 16.01
N TYR A 278 13.71 -6.56 16.76
CA TYR A 278 14.90 -5.89 17.29
C TYR A 278 14.68 -5.55 18.77
N MET A 279 15.70 -5.78 19.57
CA MET A 279 15.71 -5.45 21.00
C MET A 279 16.66 -4.27 21.24
N PHE A 280 16.11 -3.11 21.56
CA PHE A 280 16.87 -1.90 21.82
C PHE A 280 17.09 -1.67 23.32
N SER A 281 18.25 -1.11 23.67
CA SER A 281 18.52 -0.70 25.03
C SER A 281 17.80 0.60 25.37
N LYS A 282 17.64 0.87 26.66
CA LYS A 282 17.18 2.17 27.15
C LYS A 282 18.15 3.27 26.74
N ALA A 283 17.66 4.52 26.72
CA ALA A 283 18.46 5.70 26.37
C ALA A 283 19.70 5.91 27.27
N ASN A 284 19.68 5.39 28.50
CA ASN A 284 20.81 5.45 29.43
C ASN A 284 21.84 4.31 29.23
N GLY A 285 21.57 3.34 28.35
CA GLY A 285 22.48 2.26 27.96
C GLY A 285 22.70 1.17 29.03
N GLU A 286 21.95 1.16 30.13
CA GLU A 286 22.18 0.25 31.26
C GLU A 286 21.41 -1.08 31.17
N ASP A 287 20.39 -1.14 30.32
CA ASP A 287 19.46 -2.29 30.21
C ASP A 287 19.18 -2.59 28.74
N THR A 288 19.51 -3.81 28.30
CA THR A 288 19.30 -4.28 26.93
C THR A 288 17.85 -4.69 26.66
N ASP A 289 17.01 -4.83 27.67
CA ASP A 289 15.60 -5.25 27.53
C ASP A 289 14.66 -4.03 27.53
N GLY A 290 15.04 -2.97 26.80
CA GLY A 290 14.30 -1.70 26.75
C GLY A 290 13.07 -1.77 25.86
N ILE A 291 13.27 -1.58 24.55
CA ILE A 291 12.20 -1.55 23.56
C ILE A 291 12.34 -2.77 22.65
N HIS A 292 11.36 -3.66 22.68
CA HIS A 292 11.26 -4.78 21.76
C HIS A 292 10.34 -4.41 20.60
N GLN A 293 10.93 -4.12 19.44
CA GLN A 293 10.23 -3.79 18.22
C GLN A 293 10.04 -5.06 17.37
N ILE A 294 8.81 -5.38 17.00
CA ILE A 294 8.43 -6.60 16.28
C ILE A 294 7.70 -6.20 15.00
N ASN A 295 8.23 -6.54 13.82
CA ASN A 295 7.57 -6.39 12.52
C ASN A 295 6.85 -7.68 12.15
N LEU A 296 5.56 -7.58 11.86
CA LEU A 296 4.79 -8.66 11.25
C LEU A 296 4.75 -8.48 9.74
N ASP A 297 4.91 -9.58 9.02
CA ASP A 297 4.48 -9.73 7.65
C ASP A 297 3.03 -10.22 7.63
N ALA A 298 2.11 -9.40 7.14
CA ALA A 298 0.68 -9.73 7.08
C ALA A 298 0.21 -10.03 5.65
N ARG A 299 1.13 -10.36 4.73
CA ARG A 299 0.82 -10.62 3.32
C ARG A 299 1.33 -11.98 2.85
N TYR A 300 2.57 -12.35 3.14
CA TYR A 300 3.25 -13.51 2.53
C TYR A 300 2.50 -14.84 2.69
N HIS A 301 1.92 -15.06 3.87
CA HIS A 301 1.19 -16.28 4.22
C HIS A 301 -0.33 -16.08 4.30
N ARG A 302 -0.79 -14.83 4.17
CA ARG A 302 -2.20 -14.48 4.35
C ARG A 302 -3.06 -15.21 3.33
N SER A 303 -4.12 -15.87 3.78
CA SER A 303 -5.08 -16.52 2.89
C SER A 303 -5.86 -15.48 2.08
N PRO A 304 -6.52 -15.87 0.97
CA PRO A 304 -7.30 -14.96 0.16
C PRO A 304 -8.26 -14.11 1.00
N THR A 305 -8.26 -12.80 0.79
CA THR A 305 -9.15 -11.87 1.51
C THR A 305 -10.59 -11.99 0.99
N PHE A 306 -10.74 -12.19 -0.33
CA PHE A 306 -12.02 -12.30 -1.04
C PHE A 306 -11.95 -13.45 -2.06
N GLU A 307 -13.11 -13.96 -2.50
CA GLU A 307 -13.21 -15.13 -3.40
C GLU A 307 -12.47 -14.96 -4.74
N ASN A 308 -12.34 -13.73 -5.23
CA ASN A 308 -11.62 -13.45 -6.49
C ASN A 308 -10.08 -13.56 -6.34
N TYR A 309 -9.56 -13.63 -5.11
CA TYR A 309 -8.15 -13.90 -4.82
C TYR A 309 -7.86 -15.38 -4.57
N GLY A 310 -8.88 -16.21 -4.43
CA GLY A 310 -8.72 -17.65 -4.26
C GLY A 310 -9.85 -18.30 -3.49
N THR A 311 -9.67 -19.59 -3.18
CA THR A 311 -10.69 -20.35 -2.44
C THR A 311 -10.75 -19.88 -0.98
N CYS A 312 -11.91 -19.37 -0.56
CA CYS A 312 -12.15 -19.02 0.84
C CYS A 312 -12.08 -20.24 1.76
N GLN A 313 -11.56 -20.02 2.96
CA GLN A 313 -11.29 -21.07 3.95
C GLN A 313 -12.12 -20.90 5.23
N GLY A 314 -12.93 -19.84 5.34
CA GLY A 314 -13.72 -19.53 6.53
C GLY A 314 -12.81 -19.42 7.75
N ALA A 315 -13.18 -20.10 8.83
CA ALA A 315 -12.42 -20.17 10.08
C ALA A 315 -11.02 -20.78 9.95
N ALA A 316 -10.72 -21.47 8.85
CA ALA A 316 -9.38 -22.01 8.58
C ALA A 316 -8.44 -21.01 7.88
N THR A 317 -8.93 -19.80 7.58
CA THR A 317 -8.12 -18.70 7.03
C THR A 317 -7.01 -18.32 8.01
N ASP A 318 -5.80 -18.17 7.50
CA ASP A 318 -4.63 -17.72 8.26
C ASP A 318 -4.12 -16.35 7.75
N MET A 319 -3.51 -15.58 8.65
CA MET A 319 -2.91 -14.28 8.39
C MET A 319 -1.38 -14.35 8.31
N LEU A 320 -0.73 -15.04 9.25
CA LEU A 320 0.73 -15.02 9.41
C LEU A 320 1.40 -16.34 9.01
N GLY A 321 0.66 -17.45 8.99
CA GLY A 321 1.24 -18.78 8.81
C GLY A 321 1.78 -19.35 10.12
N GLU A 322 1.76 -20.68 10.25
CA GLU A 322 2.17 -21.41 11.46
C GLU A 322 3.57 -21.01 11.96
N THR A 323 4.54 -20.88 11.04
CA THR A 323 5.93 -20.52 11.37
C THR A 323 6.02 -19.14 12.01
N GLN A 324 5.35 -18.14 11.45
CA GLN A 324 5.39 -16.78 11.96
C GLN A 324 4.55 -16.63 13.24
N TRP A 325 3.44 -17.34 13.38
CA TRP A 325 2.69 -17.41 14.64
C TRP A 325 3.54 -17.98 15.78
N ALA A 326 4.20 -19.11 15.55
CA ALA A 326 5.09 -19.73 16.53
C ALA A 326 6.29 -18.84 16.87
N TRP A 327 6.83 -18.11 15.88
CA TRP A 327 7.87 -17.10 16.09
C TRP A 327 7.34 -15.93 16.93
N LEU A 328 6.16 -15.39 16.62
CA LEU A 328 5.56 -14.27 17.33
C LEU A 328 5.30 -14.62 18.81
N GLU A 329 4.80 -15.82 19.11
CA GLU A 329 4.64 -16.29 20.49
C GLU A 329 5.97 -16.27 21.26
N GLN A 330 7.07 -16.69 20.61
CA GLN A 330 8.41 -16.65 21.21
C GLN A 330 8.86 -15.20 21.46
N GLU A 331 8.67 -14.29 20.50
CA GLU A 331 9.04 -12.87 20.68
C GLU A 331 8.20 -12.18 21.77
N LEU A 332 6.91 -12.50 21.86
CA LEU A 332 6.03 -12.00 22.91
C LEU A 332 6.43 -12.52 24.29
N SER A 333 7.01 -13.72 24.38
CA SER A 333 7.49 -14.30 25.65
C SER A 333 8.79 -13.65 26.18
N ARG A 334 9.58 -13.00 25.32
CA ARG A 334 10.82 -12.32 25.72
C ARG A 334 10.51 -11.08 26.57
N PRO A 335 11.16 -10.87 27.74
CA PRO A 335 10.92 -9.69 28.55
C PRO A 335 11.39 -8.41 27.84
N SER A 336 10.66 -7.33 28.05
CA SER A 336 11.03 -5.97 27.62
C SER A 336 10.15 -4.96 28.35
N GLU A 337 10.63 -3.74 28.58
CA GLU A 337 9.82 -2.68 29.19
C GLU A 337 8.67 -2.24 28.28
N ILE A 338 8.93 -2.13 26.98
CA ILE A 338 7.94 -1.77 25.95
C ILE A 338 8.02 -2.78 24.81
N LYS A 339 6.86 -3.27 24.35
CA LYS A 339 6.73 -4.02 23.10
C LYS A 339 6.00 -3.16 22.07
N ILE A 340 6.56 -3.05 20.87
CA ILE A 340 5.96 -2.36 19.74
C ILE A 340 5.74 -3.39 18.64
N VAL A 341 4.48 -3.71 18.35
CA VAL A 341 4.12 -4.59 17.24
C VAL A 341 3.74 -3.71 16.04
N ALA A 342 4.48 -3.88 14.95
CA ALA A 342 4.34 -3.15 13.70
C ALA A 342 3.76 -4.08 12.63
N THR A 343 2.82 -3.56 11.84
CA THR A 343 2.07 -4.31 10.83
C THR A 343 1.78 -3.41 9.64
N GLY A 344 1.74 -3.99 8.44
CA GLY A 344 1.36 -3.30 7.20
C GLY A 344 -0.13 -2.99 7.12
N ILE A 345 -0.96 -3.79 7.81
CA ILE A 345 -2.41 -3.65 7.84
C ILE A 345 -2.91 -3.28 9.23
N GLN A 346 -4.11 -2.71 9.31
CA GLN A 346 -4.81 -2.48 10.56
C GLN A 346 -5.05 -3.81 11.32
N VAL A 347 -4.58 -3.92 12.57
CA VAL A 347 -4.83 -5.11 13.43
C VAL A 347 -6.25 -5.14 13.96
N LEU A 348 -6.78 -3.98 14.33
CA LEU A 348 -8.11 -3.86 14.89
C LEU A 348 -9.14 -3.91 13.76
N PRO A 349 -10.32 -4.54 13.96
CA PRO A 349 -11.35 -4.59 12.94
C PRO A 349 -11.70 -3.18 12.45
N PRO A 350 -11.93 -2.99 11.14
CA PRO A 350 -12.33 -1.71 10.61
C PRO A 350 -13.59 -1.27 11.34
N LEU A 351 -13.51 -0.05 11.83
CA LEU A 351 -14.50 0.49 12.71
C LEU A 351 -15.81 0.78 11.91
N ASN A 352 -15.71 1.07 10.60
CA ASN A 352 -16.85 1.27 9.72
C ASN A 352 -17.15 0.03 8.86
N ARG A 353 -18.35 -0.54 9.01
CA ARG A 353 -18.84 -1.70 8.25
C ARG A 353 -19.40 -1.28 6.89
N GLY A 354 -18.55 -0.71 6.03
CA GLY A 354 -18.92 -0.38 4.66
C GLY A 354 -19.10 -1.62 3.75
N ARG A 355 -18.63 -2.78 4.21
CA ARG A 355 -18.65 -4.06 3.48
C ARG A 355 -19.40 -5.13 4.29
N ASP A 356 -20.11 -6.02 3.59
CA ASP A 356 -20.78 -7.15 4.22
C ASP A 356 -19.73 -8.11 4.80
N LEU A 357 -19.97 -8.65 6.00
CA LEU A 357 -19.09 -9.65 6.61
C LEU A 357 -18.97 -10.88 5.70
N GLY A 358 -20.04 -11.25 5.02
CA GLY A 358 -20.09 -12.36 4.09
C GLY A 358 -19.18 -12.22 2.86
N ASP A 359 -18.68 -11.01 2.57
CA ASP A 359 -17.73 -10.81 1.47
C ASP A 359 -16.33 -11.32 1.84
N TYR A 360 -15.97 -11.32 3.13
CA TYR A 360 -14.64 -11.71 3.59
C TYR A 360 -14.51 -13.22 3.65
N CYS A 361 -13.46 -13.76 3.02
CA CYS A 361 -13.17 -15.20 3.03
C CYS A 361 -12.93 -15.80 4.43
N ALA A 362 -12.56 -14.97 5.40
CA ALA A 362 -12.40 -15.37 6.79
C ALA A 362 -13.74 -15.58 7.51
N TYR A 363 -14.83 -14.99 7.01
CA TYR A 363 -16.14 -15.10 7.65
C TYR A 363 -16.74 -16.48 7.40
N ASP A 364 -16.96 -17.23 8.48
CA ASP A 364 -17.39 -18.62 8.40
C ASP A 364 -18.92 -18.82 8.43
N TRP A 365 -19.70 -17.71 8.39
CA TRP A 365 -21.16 -17.60 8.41
C TRP A 365 -21.87 -18.34 9.54
N ASN A 366 -21.73 -19.66 9.57
CA ASN A 366 -22.39 -20.59 10.47
C ASN A 366 -21.51 -21.01 11.65
N GLY A 367 -20.20 -20.68 11.64
CA GLY A 367 -19.27 -21.08 12.69
C GLY A 367 -19.18 -20.08 13.84
N ASN A 368 -19.57 -18.82 13.61
CA ASN A 368 -19.46 -17.71 14.57
C ASN A 368 -18.05 -17.60 15.18
N SER A 369 -17.00 -18.06 14.48
CA SER A 369 -15.64 -18.08 15.02
C SER A 369 -15.12 -16.67 15.26
N PHE A 370 -15.44 -15.74 14.36
CA PHE A 370 -15.14 -14.33 14.52
C PHE A 370 -15.78 -13.76 15.78
N GLU A 371 -17.10 -13.92 15.95
CA GLU A 371 -17.83 -13.44 17.12
C GLU A 371 -17.37 -14.12 18.41
N THR A 372 -16.99 -15.39 18.35
CA THR A 372 -16.44 -16.15 19.47
C THR A 372 -15.07 -15.60 19.88
N ALA A 373 -14.18 -15.35 18.93
CA ALA A 373 -12.86 -14.78 19.20
C ALA A 373 -12.96 -13.38 19.84
N ILE A 374 -13.86 -12.53 19.32
CA ILE A 374 -14.17 -11.22 19.90
C ILE A 374 -14.72 -11.36 21.34
N ALA A 375 -15.60 -12.33 21.59
CA ALA A 375 -16.11 -12.58 22.92
C ALA A 375 -15.04 -13.11 23.90
N GLU A 376 -14.10 -13.95 23.43
CA GLU A 376 -13.01 -14.50 24.23
C GLU A 376 -12.03 -13.43 24.72
N VAL A 377 -11.79 -12.39 23.92
CA VAL A 377 -10.99 -11.22 24.34
C VAL A 377 -11.80 -10.19 25.15
N GLY A 378 -13.07 -10.50 25.44
CA GLY A 378 -13.95 -9.65 26.24
C GLY A 378 -14.48 -8.42 25.50
N GLU A 379 -14.44 -8.43 24.16
CA GLU A 379 -14.88 -7.32 23.33
C GLU A 379 -16.29 -7.51 22.75
N SER A 380 -17.07 -8.48 23.25
CA SER A 380 -18.44 -8.75 22.77
C SER A 380 -19.41 -7.56 22.93
N ASP A 381 -19.17 -6.70 23.92
CA ASP A 381 -20.00 -5.53 24.22
C ASP A 381 -19.59 -4.28 23.41
N PHE A 382 -18.41 -4.33 22.78
CA PHE A 382 -18.10 -3.39 21.71
C PHE A 382 -18.88 -3.88 20.50
N ALA A 383 -20.00 -3.24 20.20
CA ALA A 383 -20.44 -3.19 18.81
C ALA A 383 -19.24 -2.67 18.03
N SER A 384 -18.47 -3.55 17.37
CA SER A 384 -17.37 -3.16 16.50
C SER A 384 -17.95 -2.18 15.49
N GLY A 385 -17.72 -0.90 15.76
CA GLY A 385 -18.55 0.20 15.30
C GLY A 385 -17.87 1.48 15.71
N THR A 386 -16.99 1.94 14.81
CA THR A 386 -16.72 3.37 14.60
C THR A 386 -16.64 3.68 13.10
#